data_AF-A0A6A6JRL2-F1
#
_entry.id   AF-A0A6A6JRL2-F1
#
_cell.length_a   1.000
_cell.length_b   1.000
_cell.length_c   1.000
_cell.angle_alpha   90.00
_cell.angle_beta   90.00
_cell.angle_gamma   90.00
#
_symmetry.space_group_name_H-M   'P 1'
#
loop_
_entity.id
_entity.type
_entity.pdbx_description
1 polymer ?
#
loop_
_entity_poly.entity_id
_entity_poly.type
_entity_poly.pdbx_seq_one_letter_code
_entity_poly.pdbx_strand_id
1 'polypeptide(L)'
;MTTYIPSLTLPAFAFEQPAVAVLFPVFIPVWTVLYAIIGYAAYRAWSTGTQSLDLEKHNLAKHGATLYTIQLGLNLIWMPLFFRFGRPIEATADIIALTGTTGYLAYIWSQVDTASGWLLAAYIGWLSFAMYLCTGCGYLNNWDFKDTQKLE
;
A
#
# COMPACT_ATOMS: atom_id res chain seq x y z
N MET A 1 -26.85 -37.91 -4.62
CA MET A 1 -26.67 -36.57 -5.20
C MET A 1 -25.33 -36.03 -4.72
N THR A 2 -24.28 -36.18 -5.52
CA THR A 2 -22.94 -35.69 -5.20
C THR A 2 -22.89 -34.20 -5.52
N THR A 3 -22.86 -33.38 -4.49
CA THR A 3 -22.68 -31.93 -4.61
C THR A 3 -21.32 -31.65 -5.23
N TYR A 4 -21.31 -31.31 -6.52
CA TYR A 4 -20.12 -30.83 -7.22
C TYR A 4 -19.85 -29.41 -6.70
N ILE A 5 -18.95 -29.26 -5.73
CA ILE A 5 -18.43 -27.95 -5.35
C ILE A 5 -17.51 -27.56 -6.51
N PRO A 6 -17.84 -26.52 -7.30
CA PRO A 6 -16.90 -26.04 -8.31
C PRO A 6 -15.62 -25.68 -7.58
N SER A 7 -14.52 -26.34 -7.92
CA SER A 7 -13.20 -25.98 -7.44
C SER A 7 -13.00 -24.50 -7.75
N LEU A 8 -13.04 -23.68 -6.70
CA LEU A 8 -12.63 -22.29 -6.80
C LEU A 8 -11.24 -22.35 -7.42
N THR A 9 -11.05 -21.76 -8.61
CA THR A 9 -9.80 -21.77 -9.38
C THR A 9 -8.73 -20.91 -8.67
N LEU A 10 -8.53 -21.17 -7.38
CA LEU A 10 -7.41 -20.69 -6.62
C LEU A 10 -6.26 -21.67 -6.86
N PRO A 11 -5.08 -21.17 -7.24
CA PRO A 11 -3.92 -22.03 -7.50
C PRO A 11 -3.56 -22.84 -6.24
N ALA A 12 -3.19 -24.12 -6.43
CA ALA A 12 -2.99 -25.08 -5.33
C ALA A 12 -1.97 -24.61 -4.28
N PHE A 13 -0.98 -23.78 -4.66
CA PHE A 13 -0.02 -23.17 -3.73
C PHE A 13 -0.69 -22.37 -2.61
N ALA A 14 -1.89 -21.84 -2.85
CA ALA A 14 -2.66 -21.10 -1.85
C ALA A 14 -3.02 -21.98 -0.66
N PHE A 15 -3.12 -23.30 -0.80
CA PHE A 15 -3.50 -24.21 0.29
C PHE A 15 -2.32 -24.97 0.92
N GLU A 16 -1.13 -24.95 0.31
CA GLU A 16 0.06 -25.64 0.83
C GLU A 16 0.70 -24.92 2.01
N GLN A 17 0.52 -23.59 2.09
CA GLN A 17 1.04 -22.76 3.18
C GLN A 17 -0.12 -22.08 3.91
N PRO A 18 -0.50 -22.53 5.13
CA PRO A 18 -1.68 -22.04 5.85
C PRO A 18 -1.70 -20.52 6.04
N ALA A 19 -0.53 -19.89 6.18
CA ALA A 19 -0.40 -18.44 6.31
C ALA A 19 -0.69 -17.70 4.98
N VAL A 20 -0.24 -18.22 3.84
CA VAL A 20 -0.47 -17.63 2.51
C VAL A 20 -1.93 -17.78 2.09
N ALA A 21 -2.55 -18.92 2.44
CA ALA A 21 -3.97 -19.22 2.22
C ALA A 21 -4.91 -18.16 2.78
N VAL A 22 -4.60 -17.67 3.99
CA VAL A 22 -5.44 -16.71 4.72
C VAL A 22 -5.12 -15.27 4.32
N LEU A 23 -3.84 -14.97 4.03
CA LEU A 23 -3.42 -13.60 3.74
C LEU A 23 -3.79 -13.13 2.33
N PHE A 24 -3.68 -13.99 1.32
CA PHE A 24 -3.92 -13.60 -0.08
C PHE A 24 -5.34 -13.07 -0.35
N PRO A 25 -6.41 -13.71 0.16
CA PRO A 25 -7.77 -13.23 -0.02
C PRO A 25 -8.08 -11.94 0.74
N VAL A 26 -7.34 -11.64 1.81
CA VAL A 26 -7.54 -10.41 2.61
C VAL A 26 -6.83 -9.21 1.97
N PHE A 27 -5.70 -9.44 1.31
CA PHE A 27 -4.94 -8.37 0.66
C PHE A 27 -5.77 -7.63 -0.40
N ILE A 28 -6.51 -8.34 -1.25
CA ILE A 28 -7.25 -7.74 -2.38
C ILE A 28 -8.37 -6.79 -1.91
N PRO A 29 -9.30 -7.20 -1.01
CA PRO A 29 -10.33 -6.30 -0.50
C PRO A 29 -9.74 -5.11 0.27
N VAL A 30 -8.70 -5.34 1.08
CA VAL A 30 -8.10 -4.25 1.86
C VAL A 30 -7.50 -3.19 0.96
N TRP A 31 -6.72 -3.57 -0.06
CA TRP A 31 -6.20 -2.62 -1.04
C TRP A 31 -7.31 -1.88 -1.77
N THR A 32 -8.39 -2.56 -2.14
CA THR A 32 -9.54 -1.93 -2.80
C THR A 32 -10.17 -0.85 -1.92
N VAL A 33 -10.40 -1.15 -0.65
CA VAL A 33 -10.96 -0.18 0.33
C VAL A 33 -9.98 0.96 0.57
N LEU A 34 -8.69 0.68 0.70
CA LEU A 34 -7.65 1.70 0.89
C LEU A 34 -7.58 2.66 -0.31
N TYR A 35 -7.61 2.16 -1.54
CA TYR A 35 -7.64 3.03 -2.71
C TYR A 35 -8.87 3.94 -2.73
N ALA A 36 -10.03 3.42 -2.32
CA ALA A 36 -11.23 4.24 -2.19
C ALA A 36 -11.07 5.32 -1.11
N ILE A 37 -10.50 4.98 0.06
CA ILE A 37 -10.25 5.92 1.15
C ILE A 37 -9.25 7.01 0.76
N ILE A 38 -8.14 6.62 0.13
CA ILE A 38 -7.07 7.51 -0.32
C ILE A 38 -7.59 8.47 -1.40
N GLY A 39 -8.36 7.96 -2.37
CA GLY A 39 -9.01 8.78 -3.39
C GLY A 39 -10.05 9.75 -2.82
N TYR A 40 -10.85 9.30 -1.84
CA TYR A 40 -11.81 10.17 -1.14
C TYR A 40 -11.12 11.25 -0.31
N ALA A 41 -10.03 10.92 0.38
CA ALA A 41 -9.21 11.90 1.10
C ALA A 41 -8.62 12.95 0.15
N ALA A 42 -8.13 12.53 -1.02
CA ALA A 42 -7.63 13.44 -2.04
C ALA A 42 -8.71 14.38 -2.58
N TYR A 43 -9.90 13.86 -2.89
CA TYR A 43 -11.05 14.67 -3.31
C TYR A 43 -11.40 15.73 -2.26
N ARG A 44 -11.46 15.32 -0.98
CA ARG A 44 -11.82 16.21 0.13
C ARG A 44 -10.75 17.27 0.41
N ALA A 45 -9.48 16.90 0.38
CA ALA A 45 -8.38 17.85 0.54
C ALA A 45 -8.34 18.87 -0.61
N TRP A 46 -8.60 18.41 -1.84
CA TRP A 46 -8.66 19.28 -3.02
C TRP A 46 -9.86 20.23 -2.99
N SER A 47 -11.06 19.75 -2.68
CA SER A 47 -12.25 20.59 -2.58
C SER A 47 -12.09 21.64 -1.48
N THR A 48 -11.62 21.22 -0.30
CA THR A 48 -11.41 22.13 0.83
C THR A 48 -10.33 23.17 0.55
N GLY A 49 -9.21 22.76 -0.08
CA GLY A 49 -8.11 23.66 -0.41
C GLY A 49 -8.43 24.66 -1.53
N THR A 50 -9.22 24.26 -2.53
CA THR A 50 -9.60 25.14 -3.65
C THR A 50 -10.75 26.08 -3.32
N GLN A 51 -11.64 25.69 -2.40
CA GLN A 51 -12.73 26.53 -1.92
C GLN A 51 -12.29 27.51 -0.81
N SER A 52 -11.12 27.29 -0.21
CA SER A 52 -10.57 28.20 0.80
C SER A 52 -10.07 29.49 0.15
N LEU A 53 -10.46 30.65 0.73
CA LEU A 53 -9.94 31.97 0.36
C LEU A 53 -8.48 32.19 0.83
N ASP A 54 -7.95 31.23 1.60
CA ASP A 54 -6.61 31.25 2.15
C ASP A 54 -5.61 30.66 1.15
N LEU A 55 -4.67 31.50 0.70
CA LEU A 55 -3.61 31.15 -0.25
C LEU A 55 -2.71 30.02 0.28
N GLU A 56 -2.52 29.93 1.60
CA GLU A 56 -1.68 28.91 2.21
C GLU A 56 -2.30 27.52 2.03
N LYS A 57 -3.60 27.37 2.33
CA LYS A 57 -4.34 26.11 2.17
C LYS A 57 -4.42 25.67 0.71
N HIS A 58 -4.55 26.63 -0.21
CA HIS A 58 -4.53 26.34 -1.64
C HIS A 58 -3.19 25.76 -2.10
N ASN A 59 -2.07 26.33 -1.64
CA ASN A 59 -0.74 25.83 -1.96
C ASN A 59 -0.46 24.47 -1.33
N LEU A 60 -0.88 24.25 -0.08
CA LEU A 60 -0.77 22.95 0.59
C LEU A 60 -1.56 21.86 -0.15
N ALA A 61 -2.77 22.16 -0.63
CA ALA A 61 -3.56 21.21 -1.41
C ALA A 61 -2.88 20.79 -2.72
N LYS A 62 -2.29 21.76 -3.46
CA LYS A 62 -1.52 21.47 -4.67
C LYS A 62 -0.25 20.67 -4.39
N HIS A 63 0.49 21.04 -3.35
CA HIS A 63 1.69 20.32 -2.95
C HIS A 63 1.37 18.87 -2.54
N GLY A 64 0.30 18.68 -1.77
CA GLY A 64 -0.20 17.35 -1.42
C GLY A 64 -0.65 16.53 -2.64
N ALA A 65 -1.24 17.14 -3.67
CA ALA A 65 -1.58 16.43 -4.91
C ALA A 65 -0.33 15.88 -5.65
N THR A 66 0.78 16.63 -5.65
CA THR A 66 2.05 16.14 -6.18
C THR A 66 2.58 14.95 -5.38
N LEU A 67 2.57 15.06 -4.05
CA LEU A 67 2.97 13.97 -3.14
C LEU A 67 2.09 12.72 -3.30
N TYR A 68 0.79 12.89 -3.49
CA TYR A 68 -0.14 11.80 -3.77
C TYR A 68 0.23 11.05 -5.05
N THR A 69 0.65 11.75 -6.10
CA THR A 69 1.08 11.11 -7.34
C THR A 69 2.38 10.34 -7.15
N ILE A 70 3.32 10.89 -6.38
CA ILE A 70 4.57 10.20 -6.01
C ILE A 70 4.28 8.94 -5.19
N GLN A 71 3.39 9.04 -4.19
CA GLN A 71 2.94 7.92 -3.36
C GLN A 71 2.30 6.82 -4.22
N LEU A 72 1.46 7.15 -5.20
CA LEU A 72 0.89 6.18 -6.13
C LEU A 72 1.96 5.52 -7.00
N GLY A 73 2.92 6.29 -7.50
CA GLY A 73 4.03 5.77 -8.30
C GLY A 73 4.88 4.76 -7.52
N LEU A 74 5.28 5.09 -6.29
CA LEU A 74 6.00 4.19 -5.40
C LEU A 74 5.18 2.92 -5.11
N ASN A 75 3.89 3.06 -4.82
CA ASN A 75 3.01 1.92 -4.57
C ASN A 75 2.95 0.94 -5.78
N LEU A 76 2.90 1.47 -7.01
CA LEU A 76 2.91 0.67 -8.23
C LEU A 76 4.26 -0.04 -8.47
N ILE A 77 5.38 0.56 -8.07
CA ILE A 77 6.73 0.00 -8.23
C ILE A 77 6.97 -1.13 -7.22
N TRP A 78 6.41 -1.02 -6.01
CA TRP A 78 6.57 -1.99 -4.93
C TRP A 78 6.20 -3.42 -5.33
N MET A 79 5.02 -3.61 -5.95
CA MET A 79 4.50 -4.94 -6.33
C MET A 79 5.44 -5.70 -7.29
N PRO A 80 5.90 -5.13 -8.42
CA PRO A 80 6.92 -5.74 -9.28
C PRO A 80 8.26 -5.97 -8.57
N LEU A 81 8.72 -5.04 -7.73
CA LEU A 81 10.02 -5.16 -7.06
C LEU A 81 10.07 -6.37 -6.13
N PHE A 82 9.02 -6.55 -5.34
CA PHE A 82 8.93 -7.63 -4.37
C PHE A 82 8.63 -8.98 -5.03
N PHE A 83 7.57 -9.06 -5.85
CA PHE A 83 7.07 -10.33 -6.37
C PHE A 83 7.68 -10.76 -7.71
N ARG A 84 7.99 -9.82 -8.62
CA ARG A 84 8.48 -10.15 -9.96
C ARG A 84 10.00 -10.23 -10.03
N PHE A 85 10.69 -9.29 -9.39
CA PHE A 85 12.16 -9.22 -9.44
C PHE A 85 12.84 -9.92 -8.27
N GLY A 86 12.08 -10.33 -7.24
CA GLY A 86 12.65 -11.04 -6.09
C GLY A 86 13.75 -10.23 -5.40
N ARG A 87 13.59 -8.91 -5.30
CA ARG A 87 14.58 -7.97 -4.78
C ARG A 87 14.13 -7.39 -3.42
N PRO A 88 14.35 -8.11 -2.30
CA PRO A 88 13.79 -7.73 -1.00
C PRO A 88 14.36 -6.44 -0.45
N ILE A 89 15.64 -6.16 -0.69
CA ILE A 89 16.31 -4.95 -0.19
C ILE A 89 15.67 -3.72 -0.82
N GLU A 90 15.51 -3.74 -2.14
CA GLU A 90 14.94 -2.64 -2.90
C GLU A 90 13.45 -2.47 -2.58
N ALA A 91 12.71 -3.56 -2.43
CA ALA A 91 11.30 -3.51 -2.04
C ALA A 91 11.11 -2.95 -0.61
N THR A 92 12.06 -3.23 0.28
CA THR A 92 12.05 -2.68 1.65
C THR A 92 12.42 -1.20 1.65
N ALA A 93 13.38 -0.79 0.83
CA ALA A 93 13.69 0.63 0.65
C ALA A 93 12.50 1.40 0.06
N ASP A 94 11.81 0.83 -0.93
CA ASP A 94 10.63 1.42 -1.55
C ASP A 94 9.46 1.54 -0.56
N ILE A 95 9.11 0.50 0.20
CA ILE A 95 8.01 0.57 1.18
C ILE A 95 8.31 1.59 2.30
N ILE A 96 9.58 1.77 2.69
CA ILE A 96 10.00 2.81 3.64
C ILE A 96 9.79 4.20 3.02
N ALA A 97 10.24 4.41 1.78
CA ALA A 97 10.03 5.67 1.07
C ALA A 97 8.54 5.98 0.87
N LEU A 98 7.73 4.98 0.52
CA LEU A 98 6.28 5.07 0.38
C LEU A 98 5.61 5.46 1.70
N THR A 99 5.99 4.82 2.80
CA THR A 99 5.46 5.11 4.14
C THR A 99 5.83 6.52 4.57
N GLY A 100 7.07 6.95 4.35
CA GLY A 100 7.52 8.31 4.65
C GLY A 100 6.78 9.37 3.82
N THR A 101 6.63 9.14 2.51
CA THR A 101 5.91 10.04 1.59
C THR A 101 4.44 10.14 1.99
N THR A 102 3.81 9.01 2.35
CA THR A 102 2.42 8.97 2.81
C THR A 102 2.25 9.67 4.16
N GLY A 103 3.21 9.50 5.08
CA GLY A 103 3.24 10.20 6.36
C GLY A 103 3.34 11.72 6.19
N TYR A 104 4.20 12.18 5.29
CA TYR A 104 4.33 13.60 4.97
C TYR A 104 3.07 14.16 4.29
N LEU A 105 2.47 13.40 3.37
CA LEU A 105 1.18 13.73 2.76
C LEU A 105 0.07 13.86 3.81
N ALA A 106 -0.01 12.92 4.76
CA ALA A 106 -0.99 12.96 5.84
C ALA A 106 -0.81 14.20 6.72
N TYR A 107 0.43 14.57 7.03
CA TYR A 107 0.72 15.80 7.77
C TYR A 107 0.23 17.04 7.01
N ILE A 108 0.56 17.19 5.73
CA ILE A 108 0.14 18.34 4.92
C ILE A 108 -1.39 18.42 4.81
N TRP A 109 -2.06 17.32 4.48
CA TRP A 109 -3.51 17.33 4.34
C TRP A 109 -4.23 17.46 5.68
N SER A 110 -3.64 17.05 6.80
CA SER A 110 -4.21 17.29 8.14
C SER A 110 -4.30 18.78 8.50
N GLN A 111 -3.40 19.61 7.95
CA GLN A 111 -3.43 21.07 8.13
C GLN A 111 -4.54 21.74 7.31
N VAL A 112 -4.93 21.13 6.18
CA VAL A 112 -6.04 21.61 5.35
C VAL A 112 -7.37 21.11 5.90
N ASP A 113 -7.49 19.80 6.14
CA ASP A 113 -8.66 19.11 6.67
C ASP A 113 -8.23 17.92 7.54
N THR A 114 -8.51 18.01 8.84
CA THR A 114 -8.09 17.00 9.82
C THR A 114 -8.65 15.60 9.51
N ALA A 115 -9.84 15.51 8.92
CA ALA A 115 -10.44 14.23 8.54
C ALA A 115 -9.67 13.53 7.42
N SER A 116 -9.17 14.27 6.43
CA SER A 116 -8.31 13.74 5.36
C SER A 116 -7.00 13.18 5.90
N GLY A 117 -6.44 13.83 6.93
CA GLY A 117 -5.29 13.30 7.68
C GLY A 117 -5.59 11.96 8.36
N TRP A 118 -6.75 11.82 9.02
CA TRP A 118 -7.16 10.55 9.65
C TRP A 118 -7.42 9.42 8.65
N LEU A 119 -7.97 9.72 7.48
CA LEU A 119 -8.16 8.74 6.41
C LEU A 119 -6.81 8.19 5.92
N LEU A 120 -5.80 9.06 5.80
CA LEU A 120 -4.44 8.65 5.46
C LEU A 120 -3.73 7.92 6.61
N ALA A 121 -4.07 8.22 7.87
CA ALA A 121 -3.52 7.48 9.02
C ALA A 121 -3.90 6.00 8.98
N ALA A 122 -5.12 5.67 8.57
CA ALA A 122 -5.54 4.28 8.36
C ALA A 122 -4.67 3.59 7.29
N TYR A 123 -4.33 4.30 6.21
CA TYR A 123 -3.43 3.80 5.17
C TYR A 123 -1.98 3.62 5.67
N ILE A 124 -1.45 4.54 6.47
CA ILE A 124 -0.12 4.41 7.09
C ILE A 124 -0.05 3.18 8.01
N GLY A 125 -1.13 2.89 8.74
CA GLY A 125 -1.24 1.67 9.56
C GLY A 125 -1.09 0.40 8.71
N TRP A 126 -1.74 0.36 7.54
CA TRP A 126 -1.57 -0.75 6.59
C TRP A 126 -0.16 -0.81 5.98
N LEU A 127 0.42 0.33 5.60
CA LEU A 127 1.80 0.38 5.09
C LEU A 127 2.82 -0.11 6.11
N SER A 128 2.60 0.16 7.40
CA SER A 128 3.44 -0.34 8.48
C SER A 128 3.39 -1.87 8.58
N PHE A 129 2.20 -2.45 8.39
CA PHE A 129 2.04 -3.91 8.29
C PHE A 129 2.75 -4.48 7.04
N ALA A 130 2.62 -3.84 5.88
CA ALA A 130 3.32 -4.24 4.66
C ALA A 130 4.86 -4.13 4.79
N MET A 131 5.35 -3.09 5.47
CA MET A 131 6.78 -2.91 5.78
C MET A 131 7.30 -4.02 6.69
N TYR A 132 6.53 -4.38 7.71
CA TYR A 132 6.85 -5.51 8.58
C TYR A 132 6.96 -6.81 7.78
N LEU A 133 6.02 -7.10 6.89
CA LEU A 133 6.07 -8.27 6.02
C LEU A 133 7.29 -8.25 5.08
N CYS A 134 7.57 -7.12 4.42
CA CYS A 134 8.73 -7.00 3.52
C CYS A 134 10.04 -7.26 4.26
N THR A 135 10.21 -6.61 5.40
CA THR A 135 11.41 -6.72 6.24
C THR A 135 11.53 -8.12 6.83
N GLY A 136 10.42 -8.71 7.30
CA GLY A 136 10.38 -10.08 7.82
C GLY A 136 10.73 -11.12 6.76
N CYS A 137 10.15 -11.01 5.56
CA CYS A 137 10.50 -11.88 4.43
C CYS A 137 11.97 -11.72 4.03
N GLY A 138 12.48 -10.49 3.97
CA GLY A 138 13.90 -10.22 3.72
C GLY A 138 14.79 -10.88 4.77
N TYR A 139 14.53 -10.62 6.05
CA TYR A 139 15.30 -11.16 7.17
C TYR A 139 15.31 -12.70 7.19
N LEU A 140 14.14 -13.34 7.03
CA LEU A 140 14.02 -14.81 7.06
C LEU A 140 14.69 -15.49 5.87
N ASN A 141 14.90 -14.78 4.76
CA ASN A 141 15.56 -15.29 3.55
C ASN A 141 16.97 -14.70 3.36
N ASN A 142 17.62 -14.22 4.42
CA ASN A 142 18.96 -13.60 4.34
C ASN A 142 19.09 -12.48 3.29
N TRP A 143 17.99 -11.79 2.99
CA TRP A 143 17.87 -10.74 1.98
C TRP A 143 18.18 -11.18 0.54
N ASP A 144 18.14 -12.49 0.27
CA ASP A 144 18.35 -13.06 -1.05
C ASP A 144 17.27 -14.11 -1.37
N PHE A 145 16.42 -13.81 -2.36
CA PHE A 145 15.39 -14.74 -2.83
C PHE A 145 15.89 -15.65 -3.97
N LYS A 146 17.17 -15.60 -4.35
CA LYS A 146 17.72 -16.42 -5.44
C LYS A 146 17.80 -17.92 -5.12
N ASP A 147 17.88 -18.28 -3.84
CA ASP A 147 17.95 -19.70 -3.43
C ASP A 147 16.58 -20.40 -3.50
N THR A 148 15.49 -19.67 -3.28
CA THR A 148 14.12 -20.19 -3.39
C THR A 148 13.68 -20.40 -4.83
N GLN A 149 14.24 -19.63 -5.78
CA GLN A 149 13.88 -19.69 -7.20
C GLN A 149 14.53 -20.86 -7.97
N LYS A 150 15.50 -21.57 -7.37
CA LYS A 150 16.17 -22.75 -7.96
C LYS A 150 15.52 -24.08 -7.59
N LEU A 151 14.53 -24.06 -6.70
CA LEU A 151 13.87 -25.26 -6.16
C LEU A 151 12.53 -25.58 -6.85
N GLU A 152 12.11 -24.76 -7.83
CA GLU A 152 11.01 -25.03 -8.77
C GLU A 152 11.57 -25.39 -10.16
#